data_AF-A0A8B6XJD6-F1
#
_entry.id   AF-A0A8B6XJD6-F1
#
_cell.length_a   1.000
_cell.length_b   1.000
_cell.length_c   1.000
_cell.angle_alpha   90.00
_cell.angle_beta   90.00
_cell.angle_gamma   90.00
#
_symmetry.space_group_name_H-M   'P 1'
#
loop_
_entity.id
_entity.type
_entity.pdbx_description
1 polymer ?
#
loop_
_entity_poly.entity_id
_entity_poly.type
_entity_poly.pdbx_seq_one_letter_code
_entity_poly.pdbx_strand_id
1 'polypeptide(L)'
;DMTRDGGGWTLIVSSHSNTWNSENVWKRNSDKPDLYNDYSIFKYANELKKGYKIKADKFMYRLEANELGRWGGVFSAPMKYDLSSTNAKQTNVNLVKKFDEWKFGYKSIDQRLPYVSGSLITTARGISSVDEIWGSLTNNKDSIYLSTWIYTGIKERWFGITRMDYPKHVWYWIREGTDLPQKREVLHKA
;
A
#
# COMPACT_ATOMS: atom_id res chain seq x y z
N ASP A 1 -13.65 4.76 -2.29
CA ASP A 1 -13.39 6.19 -2.58
C ASP A 1 -13.71 6.46 -4.05
N MET A 2 -14.69 7.33 -4.29
CA MET A 2 -15.28 7.54 -5.61
C MET A 2 -14.78 8.80 -6.33
N THR A 3 -13.94 9.63 -5.69
CA THR A 3 -13.60 10.95 -6.23
C THR A 3 -12.10 11.19 -6.38
N ARG A 4 -11.25 10.60 -5.53
CA ARG A 4 -9.81 10.87 -5.58
C ARG A 4 -9.10 9.96 -6.57
N ASP A 5 -8.08 10.49 -7.24
CA ASP A 5 -7.23 9.78 -8.21
C ASP A 5 -8.02 9.02 -9.28
N GLY A 6 -9.05 9.65 -9.83
CA GLY A 6 -9.89 9.05 -10.88
C GLY A 6 -10.97 8.09 -10.38
N GLY A 7 -11.22 8.04 -9.06
CA GLY A 7 -12.34 7.32 -8.45
C GLY A 7 -12.28 5.80 -8.60
N GLY A 8 -13.29 5.13 -8.01
CA GLY A 8 -13.43 3.67 -8.06
C GLY A 8 -12.40 2.93 -7.22
N TRP A 9 -12.05 3.41 -6.03
CA TRP A 9 -11.10 2.72 -5.15
C TRP A 9 -11.80 1.90 -4.08
N THR A 10 -11.45 0.62 -3.97
CA THR A 10 -11.91 -0.27 -2.92
C THR A 10 -10.85 -0.42 -1.85
N LEU A 11 -11.26 -0.16 -0.60
CA LEU A 11 -10.41 -0.32 0.58
C LEU A 11 -10.15 -1.81 0.81
N ILE A 12 -8.88 -2.20 0.89
CA ILE A 12 -8.49 -3.59 1.21
C ILE A 12 -8.08 -3.70 2.66
N VAL A 13 -7.31 -2.73 3.12
CA VAL A 13 -6.73 -2.69 4.46
C VAL A 13 -6.75 -1.26 4.96
N SER A 14 -7.16 -1.08 6.20
CA SER A 14 -6.81 0.07 7.02
C SER A 14 -6.19 -0.45 8.31
N SER A 15 -5.07 0.16 8.69
CA SER A 15 -4.31 -0.23 9.88
C SER A 15 -4.20 0.95 10.82
N HIS A 16 -4.67 0.73 12.04
CA HIS A 16 -4.73 1.69 13.13
C HIS A 16 -4.24 1.11 14.47
N SER A 17 -3.83 -0.16 14.51
CA SER A 17 -3.18 -0.76 15.68
C SER A 17 -2.01 -1.66 15.31
N ASN A 18 -1.28 -2.12 16.33
CA ASN A 18 -0.25 -3.14 16.27
C ASN A 18 -0.76 -4.53 16.71
N THR A 19 -2.07 -4.78 16.66
CA THR A 19 -2.68 -6.05 17.12
C THR A 19 -2.88 -7.06 15.98
N TRP A 20 -2.12 -6.92 14.91
CA TRP A 20 -2.23 -7.81 13.75
C TRP A 20 -1.62 -9.17 14.04
N ASN A 21 -2.12 -10.22 13.41
CA ASN A 21 -1.58 -11.57 13.50
C ASN A 21 -1.79 -12.30 12.17
N SER A 22 -1.28 -13.54 12.07
CA SER A 22 -1.35 -14.33 10.84
C SER A 22 -2.75 -14.66 10.36
N GLU A 23 -3.77 -14.51 11.21
CA GLU A 23 -5.16 -14.79 10.86
C GLU A 23 -5.90 -13.50 10.46
N ASN A 24 -5.85 -12.47 11.32
CA ASN A 24 -6.60 -11.24 11.14
C ASN A 24 -6.04 -10.36 10.02
N VAL A 25 -4.78 -10.57 9.60
CA VAL A 25 -4.19 -9.91 8.42
C VAL A 25 -5.00 -10.20 7.15
N TRP A 26 -5.62 -11.38 7.05
CA TRP A 26 -6.41 -11.78 5.90
C TRP A 26 -7.85 -11.27 5.96
N LYS A 27 -8.44 -11.24 7.16
CA LYS A 27 -9.83 -10.85 7.35
C LYS A 27 -10.03 -10.28 8.75
N ARG A 28 -10.45 -9.02 8.82
CA ARG A 28 -10.69 -8.30 10.08
C ARG A 28 -11.78 -7.25 9.87
N ASN A 29 -12.80 -7.25 10.72
CA ASN A 29 -13.92 -6.30 10.64
C ASN A 29 -14.52 -6.19 9.23
N SER A 30 -14.55 -7.29 8.47
CA SER A 30 -14.80 -7.28 7.02
C SER A 30 -16.19 -6.77 6.61
N ASP A 31 -17.14 -6.80 7.53
CA ASP A 31 -18.52 -6.30 7.40
C ASP A 31 -18.65 -4.80 7.68
N LYS A 32 -17.59 -4.17 8.21
CA LYS A 32 -17.57 -2.76 8.64
C LYS A 32 -16.31 -2.06 8.09
N PRO A 33 -16.25 -1.76 6.78
CA PRO A 33 -15.14 -1.00 6.21
C PRO A 33 -15.03 0.36 6.88
N ASP A 34 -13.85 0.66 7.40
CA ASP A 34 -13.57 1.88 8.17
C ASP A 34 -12.15 2.36 7.89
N LEU A 35 -11.95 3.68 7.78
CA LEU A 35 -10.64 4.26 7.52
C LEU A 35 -9.80 4.43 8.79
N TYR A 36 -10.42 4.48 9.95
CA TYR A 36 -9.80 4.83 11.22
C TYR A 36 -9.92 3.71 12.26
N ASN A 37 -10.47 2.55 11.89
CA ASN A 37 -10.42 1.32 12.65
C ASN A 37 -9.75 0.22 11.83
N ASP A 38 -9.10 -0.74 12.48
CA ASP A 38 -8.45 -1.84 11.76
C ASP A 38 -9.45 -2.62 10.91
N TYR A 39 -9.13 -2.80 9.64
CA TYR A 39 -9.97 -3.51 8.69
C TYR A 39 -9.10 -4.28 7.70
N SER A 40 -9.54 -5.49 7.35
CA SER A 40 -8.95 -6.25 6.26
C SER A 40 -10.00 -7.11 5.56
N ILE A 41 -10.01 -7.01 4.23
CA ILE A 41 -10.62 -7.97 3.31
C ILE A 41 -9.57 -8.61 2.39
N PHE A 42 -8.31 -8.64 2.82
CA PHE A 42 -7.18 -9.07 1.99
C PHE A 42 -7.35 -10.51 1.45
N LYS A 43 -8.05 -11.39 2.18
CA LYS A 43 -8.47 -12.73 1.72
C LYS A 43 -9.17 -12.71 0.36
N TYR A 44 -9.90 -11.63 0.06
CA TYR A 44 -10.69 -11.46 -1.16
C TYR A 44 -9.98 -10.58 -2.19
N ALA A 45 -8.77 -10.09 -1.93
CA ALA A 45 -8.09 -9.13 -2.81
C ALA A 45 -7.94 -9.65 -4.25
N ASN A 46 -7.65 -10.94 -4.43
CA ASN A 46 -7.57 -11.55 -5.75
C ASN A 46 -8.91 -11.64 -6.49
N GLU A 47 -10.04 -11.72 -5.77
CA GLU A 47 -11.37 -11.78 -6.38
C GLU A 47 -11.74 -10.45 -7.03
N LEU A 48 -11.22 -9.33 -6.51
CA LEU A 48 -11.40 -8.00 -7.09
C LEU A 48 -10.86 -7.88 -8.52
N LYS A 49 -9.88 -8.71 -8.88
CA LYS A 49 -9.36 -8.82 -10.24
C LYS A 49 -10.26 -9.62 -11.17
N LYS A 50 -11.05 -10.56 -10.65
CA LYS A 50 -11.89 -11.48 -11.45
C LYS A 50 -13.22 -10.85 -11.86
N GLY A 51 -13.76 -9.93 -11.05
CA GLY A 51 -15.14 -9.44 -11.17
C GLY A 51 -15.43 -8.40 -12.24
N TYR A 52 -14.99 -8.55 -13.50
CA TYR A 52 -15.28 -7.62 -14.63
C TYR A 52 -14.68 -6.20 -14.52
N LYS A 53 -13.95 -5.89 -13.46
CA LYS A 53 -13.51 -4.53 -13.12
C LYS A 53 -12.15 -4.13 -13.68
N ILE A 54 -11.32 -4.99 -14.28
CA ILE A 54 -10.03 -4.56 -14.85
C ILE A 54 -9.81 -5.24 -16.20
N LYS A 55 -10.00 -4.51 -17.31
CA LYS A 55 -9.75 -4.96 -18.69
C LYS A 55 -8.44 -4.37 -19.20
N ALA A 56 -7.36 -4.61 -18.47
CA ALA A 56 -6.03 -4.13 -18.81
C ALA A 56 -4.98 -5.19 -18.46
N ASP A 57 -3.79 -5.08 -19.07
CA ASP A 57 -2.61 -5.89 -18.75
C ASP A 57 -2.07 -5.61 -17.33
N LYS A 58 -2.54 -4.53 -16.70
CA LYS A 58 -2.16 -4.05 -15.39
C LYS A 58 -3.36 -3.63 -14.55
N PHE A 59 -3.23 -3.72 -13.24
CA PHE A 59 -4.13 -3.09 -12.28
C PHE A 59 -3.41 -1.95 -11.54
N MET A 60 -4.20 -1.07 -10.90
CA MET A 60 -3.66 -0.03 -10.03
C MET A 60 -3.98 -0.31 -8.57
N TYR A 61 -3.05 0.08 -7.71
CA TYR A 61 -3.24 0.08 -6.28
C TYR A 61 -2.71 1.36 -5.67
N ARG A 62 -3.19 1.71 -4.49
CA ARG A 62 -2.80 2.93 -3.79
C ARG A 62 -2.39 2.62 -2.37
N LEU A 63 -1.29 3.22 -1.95
CA LEU A 63 -0.78 3.21 -0.59
C LEU A 63 -0.79 4.64 -0.06
N GLU A 64 -1.35 4.82 1.13
CA GLU A 64 -1.44 6.11 1.82
C GLU A 64 -1.09 5.90 3.28
N ALA A 65 -0.48 6.90 3.91
CA ALA A 65 -0.15 6.84 5.33
C ALA A 65 -0.28 8.20 6.02
N ASN A 66 -0.63 8.14 7.30
CA ASN A 66 -0.93 9.24 8.23
C ASN A 66 -2.17 10.05 7.85
N GLU A 67 -2.25 10.50 6.61
CA GLU A 67 -3.38 11.22 6.02
C GLU A 67 -3.65 10.69 4.62
N LEU A 68 -4.92 10.74 4.22
CA LEU A 68 -5.34 10.42 2.87
C LEU A 68 -4.62 11.33 1.86
N GLY A 69 -3.98 10.73 0.86
CA GLY A 69 -3.21 11.40 -0.20
C GLY A 69 -1.76 11.68 0.18
N ARG A 70 -1.28 11.17 1.32
CA ARG A 70 0.07 11.43 1.84
C ARG A 70 0.90 10.16 1.95
N TRP A 71 2.22 10.36 1.95
CA TRP A 71 3.25 9.36 2.27
C TRP A 71 3.04 8.02 1.60
N GLY A 72 3.16 7.97 0.28
CA GLY A 72 2.88 6.76 -0.48
C GLY A 72 2.74 7.06 -1.96
N GLY A 73 1.75 6.45 -2.61
CA GLY A 73 1.51 6.71 -4.01
C GLY A 73 0.46 5.81 -4.63
N VAL A 74 0.22 6.09 -5.91
CA VAL A 74 -0.52 5.21 -6.81
C VAL A 74 0.49 4.43 -7.64
N PHE A 75 0.28 3.12 -7.71
CA PHE A 75 1.15 2.18 -8.37
C PHE A 75 0.37 1.39 -9.42
N SER A 76 1.09 0.83 -10.38
CA SER A 76 0.56 -0.16 -11.33
C SER A 76 1.36 -1.45 -11.27
N ALA A 77 0.68 -2.57 -11.42
CA ALA A 77 1.26 -3.91 -11.39
C ALA A 77 0.64 -4.80 -12.47
N PRO A 78 1.39 -5.76 -13.03
CA PRO A 78 0.88 -6.75 -13.98
C PRO A 78 -0.34 -7.50 -13.46
N MET A 79 -1.35 -7.69 -14.30
CA MET A 79 -2.61 -8.37 -13.95
C MET A 79 -2.40 -9.82 -13.47
N LYS A 80 -1.34 -10.47 -13.95
CA LYS A 80 -0.92 -11.82 -13.53
C LYS A 80 -0.43 -11.90 -12.07
N TYR A 81 -0.12 -10.78 -11.42
CA TYR A 81 0.37 -10.78 -10.05
C TYR A 81 -0.73 -11.12 -9.06
N ASP A 82 -0.44 -12.02 -8.13
CA ASP A 82 -1.28 -12.43 -7.01
C ASP A 82 -1.33 -11.35 -5.93
N LEU A 83 -2.49 -10.72 -5.75
CA LEU A 83 -2.71 -9.70 -4.72
C LEU A 83 -2.64 -10.26 -3.29
N SER A 84 -2.87 -11.56 -3.15
CA SER A 84 -2.81 -12.33 -1.91
C SER A 84 -1.52 -13.14 -1.77
N SER A 85 -0.45 -12.77 -2.50
CA SER A 85 0.83 -13.46 -2.43
C SER A 85 1.37 -13.49 -1.00
N THR A 86 2.01 -14.61 -0.63
CA THR A 86 2.74 -14.78 0.63
C THR A 86 4.25 -14.67 0.47
N ASN A 87 4.71 -14.16 -0.67
CA ASN A 87 6.12 -14.00 -0.98
C ASN A 87 6.40 -12.69 -1.71
N ALA A 88 7.67 -12.27 -1.65
CA ALA A 88 8.11 -10.97 -2.12
C ALA A 88 8.45 -10.91 -3.63
N LYS A 89 8.15 -11.93 -4.46
CA LYS A 89 8.70 -12.05 -5.83
C LYS A 89 8.10 -11.09 -6.87
N GLN A 90 7.07 -10.32 -6.53
CA GLN A 90 6.28 -9.54 -7.49
C GLN A 90 6.78 -8.08 -7.61
N THR A 91 7.93 -7.91 -8.27
CA THR A 91 8.73 -6.67 -8.24
C THR A 91 8.55 -5.74 -9.45
N ASN A 92 7.89 -6.17 -10.54
CA ASN A 92 7.65 -5.31 -11.69
C ASN A 92 6.45 -4.38 -11.44
N VAL A 93 6.63 -3.43 -10.54
CA VAL A 93 5.65 -2.41 -10.17
C VAL A 93 6.14 -1.04 -10.63
N ASN A 94 5.24 -0.21 -11.17
CA ASN A 94 5.56 1.16 -11.55
C ASN A 94 4.84 2.16 -10.66
N LEU A 95 5.57 3.17 -10.18
CA LEU A 95 4.99 4.33 -9.50
C LEU A 95 4.33 5.24 -10.53
N VAL A 96 3.01 5.37 -10.47
CA VAL A 96 2.21 6.21 -11.37
C VAL A 96 2.09 7.62 -10.83
N LYS A 97 1.87 7.76 -9.52
CA LYS A 97 1.79 9.05 -8.83
C LYS A 97 2.43 8.92 -7.45
N LYS A 98 3.31 9.84 -7.12
CA LYS A 98 3.98 9.88 -5.82
C LYS A 98 3.26 10.82 -4.86
N PHE A 99 3.13 10.43 -3.60
CA PHE A 99 2.67 11.28 -2.51
C PHE A 99 3.84 11.58 -1.57
N ASP A 100 4.13 12.85 -1.36
CA ASP A 100 5.25 13.37 -0.56
C ASP A 100 6.65 12.90 -1.03
N GLU A 101 7.67 13.24 -0.25
CA GLU A 101 9.07 13.00 -0.60
C GLU A 101 9.64 11.75 0.07
N TRP A 102 9.70 10.66 -0.68
CA TRP A 102 10.33 9.40 -0.28
C TRP A 102 11.10 8.73 -1.43
N LYS A 103 11.88 7.69 -1.15
CA LYS A 103 12.54 6.88 -2.20
C LYS A 103 12.27 5.41 -1.93
N PHE A 104 12.27 4.58 -2.98
CA PHE A 104 12.20 3.14 -2.77
C PHE A 104 13.41 2.65 -1.95
N GLY A 105 13.21 1.68 -1.07
CA GLY A 105 14.33 0.98 -0.42
C GLY A 105 13.99 0.37 0.93
N TYR A 106 15.01 -0.25 1.53
CA TYR A 106 14.90 -1.10 2.73
C TYR A 106 14.33 -0.42 3.99
N LYS A 107 14.43 0.92 4.09
CA LYS A 107 13.78 1.70 5.16
C LYS A 107 12.59 2.53 4.68
N SER A 108 11.92 2.09 3.63
CA SER A 108 10.83 2.80 2.97
C SER A 108 9.90 1.78 2.30
N ILE A 109 8.98 2.27 1.47
CA ILE A 109 8.24 1.42 0.52
C ILE A 109 9.27 0.82 -0.45
N ASP A 110 9.18 -0.47 -0.73
CA ASP A 110 10.01 -1.15 -1.73
C ASP A 110 9.23 -1.28 -3.05
N GLN A 111 9.93 -1.39 -4.18
CA GLN A 111 9.30 -1.43 -5.50
C GLN A 111 8.75 -2.83 -5.80
N ARG A 112 7.65 -3.21 -5.13
CA ARG A 112 6.94 -4.48 -5.32
C ARG A 112 5.50 -4.39 -4.86
N LEU A 113 4.70 -5.39 -5.25
CA LEU A 113 3.35 -5.53 -4.76
C LEU A 113 3.36 -5.89 -3.27
N PRO A 114 2.47 -5.31 -2.44
CA PRO A 114 2.29 -5.76 -1.07
C PRO A 114 2.00 -7.27 -1.01
N TYR A 115 2.63 -7.96 -0.06
CA TYR A 115 2.47 -9.40 0.17
C TYR A 115 2.33 -9.68 1.66
N VAL A 116 1.74 -10.82 2.01
CA VAL A 116 1.57 -11.26 3.39
C VAL A 116 2.80 -12.02 3.88
N SER A 117 3.25 -11.72 5.08
CA SER A 117 4.18 -12.58 5.81
C SER A 117 3.94 -12.52 7.32
N GLY A 118 3.44 -13.63 7.88
CA GLY A 118 2.96 -13.64 9.25
C GLY A 118 1.86 -12.61 9.46
N SER A 119 2.09 -11.66 10.38
CA SER A 119 1.20 -10.54 10.68
C SER A 119 1.34 -9.35 9.72
N LEU A 120 2.34 -9.34 8.84
CA LEU A 120 2.70 -8.21 7.99
C LEU A 120 2.00 -8.30 6.64
N ILE A 121 1.46 -7.17 6.19
CA ILE A 121 1.27 -6.85 4.78
C ILE A 121 2.36 -5.85 4.45
N THR A 122 3.29 -6.20 3.59
CA THR A 122 4.51 -5.42 3.42
C THR A 122 4.96 -5.34 1.98
N THR A 123 5.71 -4.28 1.68
CA THR A 123 6.46 -4.15 0.44
C THR A 123 7.93 -4.53 0.59
N ALA A 124 8.40 -4.86 1.80
CA ALA A 124 9.80 -5.14 2.07
C ALA A 124 10.44 -6.21 1.16
N ARG A 125 11.75 -6.08 0.87
CA ARG A 125 12.50 -7.13 0.16
C ARG A 125 12.68 -8.41 0.96
N GLY A 126 12.84 -8.29 2.26
CA GLY A 126 13.07 -9.37 3.20
C GLY A 126 12.49 -8.97 4.56
N ILE A 127 12.37 -9.93 5.46
CA ILE A 127 11.79 -9.72 6.81
C ILE A 127 12.66 -10.39 7.88
N SER A 128 13.97 -10.41 7.64
CA SER A 128 14.93 -11.08 8.53
C SER A 128 15.24 -10.29 9.79
N SER A 129 14.94 -8.98 9.79
CA SER A 129 15.17 -8.10 10.94
C SER A 129 14.15 -6.97 11.02
N VAL A 130 14.17 -6.26 12.15
CA VAL A 130 13.30 -5.09 12.38
C VAL A 130 13.59 -3.92 11.43
N ASP A 131 14.81 -3.84 10.91
CA ASP A 131 15.22 -2.82 9.94
C ASP A 131 14.77 -3.12 8.51
N GLU A 132 14.24 -4.32 8.26
CA GLU A 132 13.71 -4.72 6.96
C GLU A 132 12.19 -4.65 6.87
N ILE A 133 11.47 -4.39 7.97
CA ILE A 133 9.99 -4.33 7.96
C ILE A 133 9.42 -2.94 7.64
N TRP A 134 10.22 -2.02 7.09
CA TRP A 134 9.70 -0.72 6.63
C TRP A 134 8.81 -0.88 5.39
N GLY A 135 7.95 0.10 5.13
CA GLY A 135 6.92 -0.01 4.09
C GLY A 135 5.90 -1.11 4.38
N SER A 136 5.68 -1.44 5.65
CA SER A 136 4.67 -2.39 6.11
C SER A 136 3.40 -1.67 6.53
N LEU A 137 2.26 -2.20 6.12
CA LEU A 137 0.94 -1.66 6.42
C LEU A 137 0.41 -2.16 7.75
N THR A 138 0.78 -3.36 8.15
CA THR A 138 0.37 -3.99 9.41
C THR A 138 1.61 -4.43 10.17
N ASN A 139 1.47 -4.55 11.50
CA ASN A 139 2.52 -5.00 12.39
C ASN A 139 1.91 -5.62 13.66
N ASN A 140 2.64 -6.50 14.33
CA ASN A 140 2.25 -7.15 15.58
C ASN A 140 3.20 -6.87 16.76
N LYS A 141 4.19 -5.99 16.56
CA LYS A 141 5.16 -5.68 17.61
C LYS A 141 4.52 -4.78 18.66
N ASP A 142 4.74 -5.12 19.92
CA ASP A 142 4.46 -4.27 21.10
C ASP A 142 5.41 -3.07 21.12
N SER A 143 5.23 -2.18 20.15
CA SER A 143 5.85 -0.89 20.04
C SER A 143 4.78 0.17 20.20
N ILE A 144 5.15 1.34 20.71
CA ILE A 144 4.29 2.54 20.74
C ILE A 144 3.82 2.99 19.34
N TYR A 145 4.35 2.38 18.27
CA TYR A 145 4.10 2.77 16.89
C TYR A 145 3.43 1.65 16.07
N LEU A 146 2.40 2.03 15.34
CA LEU A 146 1.45 1.13 14.68
C LEU A 146 2.02 0.43 13.44
N SER A 147 2.89 1.12 12.69
CA SER A 147 3.55 0.59 11.50
C SER A 147 4.86 1.35 11.23
N THR A 148 5.88 0.64 10.75
CA THR A 148 7.13 1.23 10.25
C THR A 148 6.97 1.52 8.77
N TRP A 149 6.94 2.80 8.40
CA TRP A 149 6.55 3.22 7.06
C TRP A 149 7.71 3.74 6.23
N ILE A 150 8.14 5.00 6.43
CA ILE A 150 9.19 5.65 5.63
C ILE A 150 10.19 6.38 6.53
N TYR A 151 11.38 5.81 6.65
CA TYR A 151 12.56 6.45 7.21
C TYR A 151 13.43 7.03 6.10
N THR A 152 13.84 8.28 6.27
CA THR A 152 14.83 8.88 5.39
C THR A 152 16.02 9.41 6.19
N GLY A 153 16.96 8.54 6.55
CA GLY A 153 18.35 8.99 6.68
C GLY A 153 18.87 9.23 5.26
N ILE A 154 19.56 10.30 4.87
CA ILE A 154 20.68 11.00 5.51
C ILE A 154 20.76 12.41 4.86
N LYS A 155 20.99 13.47 5.64
CA LYS A 155 22.18 14.32 5.45
C LYS A 155 22.64 14.86 6.80
N GLU A 156 23.78 14.29 7.21
CA GLU A 156 24.77 14.87 8.12
C GLU A 156 24.38 15.13 9.57
N ARG A 157 25.13 14.44 10.46
CA ARG A 157 25.55 14.86 11.80
C ARG A 157 24.81 16.08 12.37
N TRP A 158 23.58 15.89 12.84
CA TRP A 158 23.26 15.97 14.28
C TRP A 158 21.76 16.02 14.57
N PHE A 159 20.85 16.47 13.68
CA PHE A 159 19.38 16.38 13.92
C PHE A 159 18.55 16.48 12.60
N GLY A 160 17.71 15.47 12.31
CA GLY A 160 16.64 15.45 11.28
C GLY A 160 17.07 14.98 9.86
N ILE A 161 16.28 14.25 9.06
CA ILE A 161 14.82 14.35 8.89
C ILE A 161 14.17 12.96 8.75
N THR A 162 13.48 12.48 9.79
CA THR A 162 12.42 11.46 9.71
C THR A 162 11.30 12.01 8.83
N ARG A 163 10.84 11.26 7.82
CA ARG A 163 9.84 11.80 6.89
C ARG A 163 8.44 11.20 7.05
N MET A 164 8.27 9.93 7.40
CA MET A 164 7.02 9.44 8.00
C MET A 164 7.25 8.06 8.63
N ASP A 165 7.87 8.03 9.81
CA ASP A 165 8.31 6.75 10.36
C ASP A 165 7.14 5.92 10.90
N TYR A 166 6.25 6.61 11.63
CA TYR A 166 5.21 6.02 12.45
C TYR A 166 3.87 6.70 12.19
N PRO A 167 3.25 6.45 11.02
CA PRO A 167 1.95 7.01 10.72
C PRO A 167 0.88 6.52 11.69
N LYS A 168 -0.10 7.36 11.98
CA LYS A 168 -1.27 6.96 12.78
C LYS A 168 -2.20 5.99 12.05
N HIS A 169 -2.13 5.99 10.72
CA HIS A 169 -2.98 5.20 9.85
C HIS A 169 -2.22 4.78 8.61
N VAL A 170 -2.46 3.58 8.10
CA VAL A 170 -1.98 3.15 6.78
C VAL A 170 -3.14 2.52 6.01
N TRP A 171 -3.26 2.82 4.73
CA TRP A 171 -4.32 2.33 3.87
C TRP A 171 -3.80 1.65 2.62
N TYR A 172 -4.46 0.55 2.25
CA TYR A 172 -4.28 -0.14 0.98
C TYR A 172 -5.56 -0.13 0.18
N TRP A 173 -5.47 0.27 -1.08
CA TRP A 173 -6.60 0.31 -1.99
C TRP A 173 -6.30 -0.38 -3.30
N ILE A 174 -7.32 -0.97 -3.90
CA ILE A 174 -7.29 -1.48 -5.27
C ILE A 174 -8.28 -0.69 -6.11
N ARG A 175 -7.85 -0.31 -7.31
CA ARG A 175 -8.73 0.39 -8.24
C ARG A 175 -9.66 -0.58 -8.95
N GLU A 176 -10.92 -0.20 -8.99
CA GLU A 176 -12.00 -0.76 -9.75
C GLU A 176 -12.10 -0.05 -11.11
N GLY A 177 -12.55 -0.75 -12.13
CA GLY A 177 -12.82 -0.18 -13.45
C GLY A 177 -11.72 -0.41 -14.48
N THR A 178 -12.15 -0.43 -15.74
CA THR A 178 -11.34 -0.82 -16.91
C THR A 178 -10.39 0.28 -17.38
N ASP A 179 -10.59 1.51 -16.91
CA ASP A 179 -9.97 2.68 -17.49
C ASP A 179 -8.86 3.18 -16.57
N LEU A 180 -7.64 2.71 -16.81
CA LEU A 180 -6.43 3.41 -16.36
C LEU A 180 -6.54 4.86 -16.86
N PRO A 181 -6.07 5.89 -16.13
CA PRO A 181 -6.13 7.26 -16.62
C PRO A 181 -5.30 7.31 -17.92
N GLN A 182 -5.99 7.29 -19.06
CA GLN A 182 -5.33 7.58 -20.32
C GLN A 182 -4.83 9.01 -20.22
N LYS A 183 -3.59 9.26 -20.64
CA LYS A 183 -3.13 10.62 -20.92
C LYS A 183 -4.23 11.27 -21.74
N ARG A 184 -4.90 12.30 -21.20
CA ARG A 184 -5.76 13.14 -22.01
C ARG A 184 -4.83 13.79 -23.02
N GLU A 185 -4.83 13.31 -24.26
CA GLU A 185 -4.34 14.10 -25.38
C GLU A 185 -5.21 15.34 -25.42
N VAL A 186 -4.60 16.47 -25.10
CA VAL A 186 -5.22 17.78 -25.28
C VAL A 186 -5.35 17.95 -26.78
N LEU A 187 -6.51 17.64 -27.33
CA LEU A 187 -6.90 18.07 -28.67
C LEU A 187 -6.94 19.60 -28.64
N HIS A 188 -5.82 20.23 -28.99
CA HIS A 188 -5.84 21.59 -29.50
C HIS A 188 -6.68 21.56 -30.78
N LYS A 189 -7.95 21.98 -30.66
CA LYS A 189 -8.70 22.41 -31.83
C LYS A 189 -8.08 23.73 -32.29
N ALA A 190 -7.50 23.68 -33.50
CA ALA A 190 -7.21 24.86 -34.31
C ALA A 190 -8.52 25.51 -34.78
#